data_AF-A0A817WIL7-F1
#
_entry.id   AF-A0A817WIL7-F1
#
_cell.length_a   1.000
_cell.length_b   1.000
_cell.length_c   1.000
_cell.angle_alpha   90.00
_cell.angle_beta   90.00
_cell.angle_gamma   90.00
#
_symmetry.space_group_name_H-M   'P 1'
#
loop_
_entity.id
_entity.type
_entity.pdbx_description
1 polymer ?
#
loop_
_entity_poly.entity_id
_entity_poly.type
_entity_poly.pdbx_seq_one_letter_code
_entity_poly.pdbx_strand_id
1 'polypeptide(L)'
;MGLFSSTTLNDDSTNDESNNGDTMEVRIPNTGHNVQGFQDSLASFYLSVADRTLLPSMKWTRTSNGTHGIIRLAIDFTDGKPKPTAVTAYQARTSDTLRRDFRLSKLDRTNGRVVRNPVTWANTGVQFEVGQIGSTASYSVTIPIPIDDYWIATFLQATFPGSQGIRMVLTTETLILPNTYPTPECHDQECYGQLV
;
A
#
# COMPACT_ATOMS: atom_id res chain seq x y z
N MET A 1 -20.23 42.25 17.12
CA MET A 1 -19.99 41.74 18.48
C MET A 1 -20.68 40.39 18.55
N GLY A 2 -20.04 39.24 18.32
CA GLY A 2 -18.71 38.82 18.74
C GLY A 2 -18.85 37.93 19.98
N LEU A 3 -19.50 36.77 19.83
CA LEU A 3 -19.61 35.74 20.87
C LEU A 3 -18.73 34.56 20.47
N PHE A 4 -17.69 34.33 21.27
CA PHE A 4 -16.89 33.12 21.27
C PHE A 4 -17.74 31.95 21.73
N SER A 5 -17.70 30.83 21.00
CA SER A 5 -18.09 29.52 21.52
C SER A 5 -16.89 28.59 21.36
N SER A 6 -16.32 28.25 22.51
CA SER A 6 -15.38 27.16 22.70
C SER A 6 -16.14 25.84 22.54
N THR A 7 -15.63 24.95 21.70
CA THR A 7 -15.97 23.53 21.73
C THR A 7 -14.68 22.74 21.63
N THR A 8 -14.25 22.32 22.82
CA THR A 8 -13.52 21.08 23.17
C THR A 8 -13.03 20.21 22.01
N LEU A 9 -11.70 20.10 21.92
CA LEU A 9 -10.98 18.98 21.30
C LEU A 9 -11.31 17.71 22.09
N ASN A 10 -12.07 16.81 21.47
CA ASN A 10 -12.11 15.42 21.92
C ASN A 10 -10.95 14.68 21.27
N ASP A 11 -10.06 14.23 22.14
CA ASP A 11 -8.99 13.28 21.93
C ASP A 11 -9.62 11.91 21.56
N ASP A 12 -9.61 11.57 20.28
CA ASP A 12 -10.01 10.25 19.79
C ASP A 12 -8.75 9.54 19.28
N SER A 13 -8.08 8.85 20.20
CA SER A 13 -6.89 8.04 19.96
C SER A 13 -7.25 6.71 19.28
N THR A 14 -8.07 6.77 18.24
CA THR A 14 -8.28 5.66 17.30
C THR A 14 -7.97 6.17 15.89
N ASN A 15 -6.67 6.16 15.53
CA ASN A 15 -6.22 6.34 14.15
C ASN A 15 -6.67 5.12 13.31
N ASP A 16 -7.97 5.02 13.05
CA ASP A 16 -8.51 4.23 11.97
C ASP A 16 -8.42 5.10 10.72
N GLU A 17 -7.23 5.12 10.11
CA GLU A 17 -7.05 5.61 8.73
C GLU A 17 -7.78 4.66 7.78
N SER A 18 -9.12 4.68 7.83
CA SER A 18 -9.97 4.07 6.82
C SER A 18 -9.92 4.93 5.56
N ASN A 19 -8.81 4.84 4.83
CA ASN A 19 -8.73 5.37 3.47
C ASN A 19 -9.64 4.52 2.58
N ASN A 20 -10.92 4.87 2.52
CA ASN A 20 -11.85 4.38 1.51
C ASN A 20 -11.35 4.92 0.17
N GLY A 21 -10.68 4.06 -0.60
CA GLY A 21 -10.04 4.44 -1.86
C GLY A 21 -11.04 4.95 -2.91
N ASP A 22 -11.21 6.27 -2.99
CA ASP A 22 -11.91 6.96 -4.08
C ASP A 22 -11.02 7.12 -5.33
N THR A 23 -9.75 6.73 -5.24
CA THR A 23 -8.74 6.83 -6.31
C THR A 23 -8.11 5.48 -6.62
N MET A 24 -7.90 5.20 -7.91
CA MET A 24 -7.13 4.02 -8.33
C MET A 24 -5.66 4.21 -7.99
N GLU A 25 -5.09 3.23 -7.29
CA GLU A 25 -3.70 3.25 -6.86
C GLU A 25 -2.90 2.15 -7.54
N VAL A 26 -1.67 2.49 -7.95
CA VAL A 26 -0.68 1.54 -8.46
C VAL A 26 0.63 1.75 -7.72
N ARG A 27 0.98 0.82 -6.85
CA ARG A 27 2.28 0.72 -6.20
C ARG A 27 3.14 -0.29 -6.95
N ILE A 28 4.32 0.14 -7.33
CA ILE A 28 5.30 -0.72 -8.00
C ILE A 28 6.24 -1.24 -6.91
N PRO A 29 6.41 -2.57 -6.76
CA PRO A 29 7.49 -3.11 -5.93
C PRO A 29 8.79 -2.39 -6.25
N ASN A 30 9.51 -1.87 -5.26
CA ASN A 30 10.72 -1.10 -5.51
C ASN A 30 11.90 -2.03 -5.90
N THR A 31 11.79 -2.68 -7.05
CA THR A 31 12.81 -3.54 -7.66
C THR A 31 13.60 -2.81 -8.75
N GLY A 32 13.38 -1.50 -8.90
CA GLY A 32 14.04 -0.61 -9.86
C GLY A 32 13.03 0.43 -10.37
N HIS A 33 13.34 1.71 -10.22
CA HIS A 33 12.48 2.81 -10.69
C HIS A 33 12.56 3.04 -12.21
N ASN A 34 12.58 1.97 -13.01
CA ASN A 34 12.47 2.10 -14.45
C ASN A 34 10.99 2.06 -14.86
N VAL A 35 10.65 2.84 -15.88
CA VAL A 35 9.27 2.94 -16.38
C VAL A 35 8.77 1.58 -16.90
N GLN A 36 9.69 0.67 -17.25
CA GLN A 36 9.41 -0.69 -17.70
C GLN A 36 8.47 -1.48 -16.78
N GLY A 37 8.54 -1.27 -15.46
CA GLY A 37 7.74 -2.01 -14.49
C GLY A 37 6.24 -1.68 -14.48
N PHE A 38 5.82 -0.56 -15.07
CA PHE A 38 4.42 -0.11 -15.03
C PHE A 38 3.86 0.44 -16.34
N GLN A 39 4.65 0.42 -17.43
CA GLN A 39 4.22 0.79 -18.78
C GLN A 39 2.92 0.09 -19.18
N ASP A 40 2.82 -1.22 -18.95
CA ASP A 40 1.61 -1.99 -19.28
C ASP A 40 0.38 -1.44 -18.55
N SER A 41 0.50 -1.13 -17.26
CA SER A 41 -0.65 -0.65 -16.48
C SER A 41 -1.07 0.77 -16.88
N LEU A 42 -0.10 1.65 -17.18
CA LEU A 42 -0.40 2.97 -17.76
C LEU A 42 -1.06 2.86 -19.13
N ALA A 43 -0.49 2.05 -20.02
CA ALA A 43 -1.01 1.85 -21.36
C ALA A 43 -2.42 1.25 -21.31
N SER A 44 -2.63 0.24 -20.45
CA SER A 44 -3.93 -0.37 -20.22
C SER A 44 -4.95 0.64 -19.71
N PHE A 45 -4.58 1.47 -18.73
CA PHE A 45 -5.45 2.55 -18.24
C PHE A 45 -5.80 3.54 -19.34
N TYR A 46 -4.80 4.03 -20.07
CA TYR A 46 -5.01 4.96 -21.18
C TYR A 46 -5.94 4.38 -22.25
N LEU A 47 -5.71 3.14 -22.67
CA LEU A 47 -6.55 2.45 -23.64
C LEU A 47 -7.96 2.26 -23.11
N SER A 48 -8.13 1.91 -21.83
CA SER A 48 -9.45 1.77 -21.24
C SER A 48 -10.25 3.08 -21.25
N VAL A 49 -9.58 4.21 -21.01
CA VAL A 49 -10.20 5.54 -21.11
C VAL A 49 -10.52 5.90 -22.56
N ALA A 50 -9.59 5.67 -23.49
CA ALA A 50 -9.76 5.97 -24.91
C ALA A 50 -10.89 5.15 -25.55
N ASP A 51 -10.95 3.85 -25.23
CA ASP A 51 -11.92 2.89 -25.76
C ASP A 51 -13.24 2.90 -24.97
N ARG A 52 -13.34 3.71 -23.90
CA ARG A 52 -14.51 3.79 -23.00
C ARG A 52 -14.90 2.45 -22.38
N THR A 53 -13.92 1.61 -22.08
CA THR A 53 -14.16 0.36 -21.34
C THR A 53 -14.30 0.64 -19.85
N LEU A 54 -15.09 -0.18 -19.16
CA LEU A 54 -15.23 -0.08 -17.70
C LEU A 54 -13.90 -0.41 -17.01
N LEU A 55 -13.49 0.48 -16.11
CA LEU A 55 -12.30 0.27 -15.28
C LEU A 55 -12.61 -0.66 -14.10
N PRO A 56 -11.60 -1.35 -13.55
CA PRO A 56 -11.77 -2.13 -12.32
C PRO A 56 -12.26 -1.28 -11.15
N SER A 57 -13.07 -1.87 -10.28
CA SER A 57 -13.55 -1.24 -9.05
C SER A 57 -13.03 -2.00 -7.84
N MET A 58 -12.16 -1.37 -7.06
CA MET A 58 -11.55 -1.95 -5.87
C MET A 58 -11.77 -1.03 -4.68
N LYS A 59 -12.04 -1.62 -3.51
CA LYS A 59 -12.03 -0.94 -2.21
C LYS A 59 -11.19 -1.74 -1.24
N TRP A 60 -10.44 -1.07 -0.37
CA TRP A 60 -9.67 -1.76 0.65
C TRP A 60 -9.73 -1.05 1.99
N THR A 61 -9.44 -1.81 3.04
CA THR A 61 -9.23 -1.30 4.40
C THR A 61 -7.98 -1.94 4.98
N ARG A 62 -7.25 -1.19 5.80
CA ARG A 62 -6.07 -1.68 6.52
C ARG A 62 -6.29 -1.41 8.00
N THR A 63 -6.20 -2.44 8.82
CA THR A 63 -6.29 -2.29 10.28
C THR A 63 -5.13 -2.98 10.96
N SER A 64 -4.77 -2.56 12.16
CA SER A 64 -3.75 -3.24 12.97
C SER A 64 -4.04 -3.12 14.45
N ASN A 65 -3.58 -4.11 15.21
CA ASN A 65 -3.60 -4.11 16.67
C ASN A 65 -2.21 -4.55 17.18
N GLY A 66 -2.04 -4.74 18.49
CA GLY A 66 -0.76 -5.14 19.08
C GLY A 66 -0.20 -6.50 18.67
N THR A 67 -0.91 -7.31 17.88
CA THR A 67 -0.49 -8.68 17.50
C THR A 67 -0.40 -8.90 16.00
N HIS A 68 -1.24 -8.23 15.22
CA HIS A 68 -1.30 -8.41 13.77
C HIS A 68 -1.91 -7.19 13.08
N GLY A 69 -1.71 -7.12 11.77
CA GLY A 69 -2.48 -6.25 10.90
C GLY A 69 -3.20 -7.04 9.81
N ILE A 70 -4.23 -6.43 9.24
CA ILE A 70 -5.10 -7.05 8.25
C ILE A 70 -5.29 -6.09 7.08
N ILE A 71 -5.17 -6.62 5.86
CA ILE A 71 -5.61 -5.94 4.64
C ILE A 71 -6.84 -6.68 4.13
N ARG A 72 -7.95 -5.96 3.94
CA ARG A 72 -9.14 -6.47 3.26
C ARG A 72 -9.31 -5.74 1.95
N LEU A 73 -9.45 -6.49 0.87
CA LEU A 73 -9.65 -5.99 -0.50
C LEU A 73 -10.98 -6.54 -1.02
N ALA A 74 -11.90 -5.66 -1.36
CA ALA A 74 -13.13 -5.97 -2.06
C ALA A 74 -13.01 -5.52 -3.52
N ILE A 75 -13.36 -6.41 -4.45
CA ILE A 75 -13.35 -6.14 -5.89
C ILE A 75 -14.76 -6.35 -6.42
N ASP A 76 -15.30 -5.31 -7.01
CA ASP A 76 -16.64 -5.27 -7.58
C ASP A 76 -16.57 -5.42 -9.11
N PHE A 77 -17.23 -6.46 -9.61
CA PHE A 77 -17.36 -6.75 -11.04
C PHE A 77 -18.83 -6.75 -11.50
N THR A 78 -19.71 -5.96 -10.86
CA THR A 78 -21.05 -5.70 -11.39
C THR A 78 -21.01 -4.96 -12.73
N ASP A 79 -22.12 -5.01 -13.47
CA ASP A 79 -22.34 -4.20 -14.68
C ASP A 79 -21.30 -4.40 -15.79
N GLY A 80 -20.62 -5.55 -15.80
CA GLY A 80 -19.60 -5.87 -16.80
C GLY A 80 -18.21 -5.29 -16.51
N LYS A 81 -17.97 -4.75 -15.31
CA LYS A 81 -16.63 -4.38 -14.85
C LYS A 81 -15.71 -5.63 -14.86
N PRO A 82 -14.40 -5.46 -15.13
CA PRO A 82 -13.48 -6.59 -15.28
C PRO A 82 -13.25 -7.32 -13.95
N LYS A 83 -13.34 -8.65 -13.99
CA LYS A 83 -12.93 -9.54 -12.88
C LYS A 83 -11.40 -9.68 -12.88
N PRO A 84 -10.73 -9.70 -11.71
CA PRO A 84 -9.29 -9.91 -11.65
C PRO A 84 -8.94 -11.34 -12.11
N THR A 85 -7.83 -11.47 -12.85
CA THR A 85 -7.24 -12.76 -13.22
C THR A 85 -6.34 -13.32 -12.12
N ALA A 86 -5.78 -12.45 -11.28
CA ALA A 86 -4.94 -12.85 -10.14
C ALA A 86 -4.98 -11.78 -9.04
N VAL A 87 -4.85 -12.23 -7.79
CA VAL A 87 -4.56 -11.39 -6.63
C VAL A 87 -3.32 -11.95 -5.94
N THR A 88 -2.36 -11.09 -5.59
CA THR A 88 -1.07 -11.48 -5.03
C THR A 88 -0.68 -10.56 -3.89
N ALA A 89 -0.11 -11.12 -2.82
CA ALA A 89 0.42 -10.36 -1.70
C ALA A 89 1.93 -10.19 -1.88
N TYR A 90 2.40 -8.95 -1.81
CA TYR A 90 3.83 -8.63 -1.80
C TYR A 90 4.25 -8.17 -0.43
N GLN A 91 5.39 -8.65 0.04
CA GLN A 91 5.96 -8.27 1.32
C GLN A 91 7.42 -7.86 1.17
N ALA A 92 7.85 -6.92 2.00
CA ALA A 92 9.24 -6.59 2.21
C ALA A 92 9.53 -6.47 3.71
N ARG A 93 10.80 -6.67 4.08
CA ARG A 93 11.30 -6.54 5.46
C ARG A 93 12.48 -5.58 5.48
N THR A 94 12.56 -4.75 6.52
CA THR A 94 13.76 -3.96 6.78
C THR A 94 14.87 -4.84 7.35
N SER A 95 16.11 -4.33 7.31
CA SER A 95 17.27 -4.99 7.92
C SER A 95 17.49 -4.63 9.40
N ASP A 96 16.76 -3.62 9.89
CA ASP A 96 16.94 -3.04 11.23
C ASP A 96 15.70 -2.24 11.68
N THR A 97 15.70 -1.83 12.96
CA THR A 97 14.74 -0.93 13.63
C THR A 97 15.15 0.55 13.61
N LEU A 98 16.12 0.95 12.79
CA LEU A 98 16.56 2.34 12.79
C LEU A 98 15.78 3.17 11.78
N ARG A 99 15.28 2.52 10.70
CA ARG A 99 14.50 3.19 9.65
C ARG A 99 13.38 2.31 9.14
N ARG A 100 12.17 2.86 9.11
CA ARG A 100 11.02 2.34 8.36
C ARG A 100 11.18 2.68 6.86
N ASP A 101 12.25 2.19 6.23
CA ASP A 101 12.61 2.51 4.84
C ASP A 101 12.63 1.26 3.96
N PHE A 102 11.68 1.19 3.04
CA PHE A 102 11.50 0.08 2.09
C PHE A 102 11.97 0.41 0.68
N ARG A 103 12.69 1.52 0.50
CA ARG A 103 13.26 1.91 -0.79
C ARG A 103 14.46 1.05 -1.13
N LEU A 104 14.72 0.84 -2.43
CA LEU A 104 15.85 0.05 -2.93
C LEU A 104 17.22 0.69 -2.66
N SER A 105 17.26 2.01 -2.49
CA SER A 105 18.47 2.77 -2.22
C SER A 105 18.29 3.63 -0.97
N LYS A 106 19.36 3.75 -0.17
CA LYS A 106 19.42 4.58 1.03
C LYS A 106 20.78 5.29 1.11
N LEU A 107 20.89 6.35 1.90
CA LEU A 107 22.21 6.87 2.27
C LEU A 107 22.86 6.00 3.35
N ASP A 108 24.13 5.65 3.12
CA ASP A 108 25.03 5.11 4.13
C ASP A 108 25.29 6.17 5.21
N ARG A 109 25.06 5.80 6.47
CA ARG A 109 25.19 6.70 7.62
C ARG A 109 26.64 7.10 7.91
N THR A 110 27.60 6.31 7.44
CA THR A 110 29.02 6.48 7.73
C THR A 110 29.67 7.48 6.78
N ASN A 111 29.25 7.49 5.50
CA ASN A 111 29.92 8.25 4.45
C ASN A 111 28.98 9.08 3.58
N GLY A 112 27.66 9.04 3.82
CA GLY A 112 26.66 9.83 3.10
C GLY A 112 26.46 9.43 1.63
N ARG A 113 27.00 8.29 1.17
CA ARG A 113 26.83 7.83 -0.21
C ARG A 113 25.53 7.05 -0.37
N VAL A 114 24.94 7.14 -1.57
CA VAL A 114 23.81 6.28 -1.95
C VAL A 114 24.31 4.84 -2.07
N VAL A 115 23.71 3.94 -1.29
CA VAL A 115 23.98 2.51 -1.28
C VAL A 115 22.69 1.73 -1.47
N ARG A 116 22.81 0.48 -1.94
CA ARG A 116 21.67 -0.42 -2.04
C ARG A 116 21.16 -0.74 -0.63
N ASN A 117 19.87 -0.54 -0.41
CA ASN A 117 19.18 -1.02 0.77
C ASN A 117 18.85 -2.51 0.56
N PRO A 118 19.21 -3.43 1.46
CA PRO A 118 18.94 -4.86 1.29
C PRO A 118 17.46 -5.22 1.54
N VAL A 119 16.54 -4.40 1.05
CA VAL A 119 15.10 -4.63 1.11
C VAL A 119 14.65 -5.25 -0.20
N THR A 120 14.01 -6.42 -0.13
CA THR A 120 13.46 -7.11 -1.29
C THR A 120 11.95 -7.25 -1.13
N TRP A 121 11.21 -6.79 -2.13
CA TRP A 121 9.78 -7.07 -2.26
C TRP A 121 9.59 -8.42 -2.94
N ALA A 122 8.99 -9.37 -2.25
CA ALA A 122 8.75 -10.71 -2.75
C ALA A 122 7.27 -11.08 -2.64
N ASN A 123 6.79 -11.89 -3.58
CA ASN A 123 5.53 -12.59 -3.42
C ASN A 123 5.71 -13.62 -2.29
N THR A 124 4.90 -13.51 -1.25
CA THR A 124 5.04 -14.34 -0.05
C THR A 124 4.33 -15.68 -0.15
N GLY A 125 3.53 -15.91 -1.20
CA GLY A 125 2.66 -17.09 -1.29
C GLY A 125 1.64 -17.17 -0.14
N VAL A 126 1.41 -16.05 0.56
CA VAL A 126 0.47 -16.01 1.68
C VAL A 126 -0.92 -16.36 1.18
N GLN A 127 -1.57 -17.24 1.92
CA GLN A 127 -2.93 -17.67 1.63
C GLN A 127 -3.91 -16.58 2.01
N PHE A 128 -4.92 -16.39 1.16
CA PHE A 128 -6.01 -15.45 1.40
C PHE A 128 -7.20 -16.19 1.98
N GLU A 129 -7.90 -15.54 2.91
CA GLU A 129 -9.30 -15.84 3.11
C GLU A 129 -10.07 -15.21 1.95
N VAL A 130 -10.69 -16.05 1.13
CA VAL A 130 -11.44 -15.61 -0.06
C VAL A 130 -12.93 -15.81 0.18
N GLY A 131 -13.68 -14.73 0.00
CA GLY A 131 -15.14 -14.74 0.01
C GLY A 131 -15.67 -14.24 -1.33
N GLN A 132 -16.86 -14.68 -1.71
CA GLN A 132 -17.57 -14.13 -2.85
C GLN A 132 -19.07 -14.02 -2.53
N ILE A 133 -19.64 -12.84 -2.77
CA ILE A 133 -21.07 -12.57 -2.62
C ILE A 133 -21.54 -11.93 -3.92
N GLY A 134 -22.33 -12.66 -4.71
CA GLY A 134 -22.76 -12.22 -6.03
C GLY A 134 -21.58 -11.84 -6.93
N SER A 135 -21.56 -10.59 -7.39
CA SER A 135 -20.53 -10.02 -8.27
C SER A 135 -19.43 -9.27 -7.52
N THR A 136 -19.23 -9.57 -6.23
CA THR A 136 -18.16 -8.98 -5.41
C THR A 136 -17.30 -10.10 -4.83
N ALA A 137 -15.99 -10.02 -5.03
CA ALA A 137 -15.01 -10.89 -4.40
C ALA A 137 -14.28 -10.14 -3.27
N SER A 138 -14.07 -10.80 -2.15
CA SER A 138 -13.32 -10.27 -1.01
C SER A 138 -12.08 -11.13 -0.74
N TYR A 139 -10.95 -10.48 -0.54
CA TYR A 139 -9.66 -11.08 -0.19
C TYR A 139 -9.18 -10.48 1.12
N SER A 140 -8.86 -11.32 2.09
CA SER A 140 -8.32 -10.89 3.39
C SER A 140 -6.99 -11.57 3.65
N VAL A 141 -6.01 -10.79 4.10
CA VAL A 141 -4.71 -11.29 4.57
C VAL A 141 -4.41 -10.76 5.96
N THR A 142 -4.03 -11.66 6.86
CA THR A 142 -3.57 -11.33 8.22
C THR A 142 -2.07 -11.49 8.29
N ILE A 143 -1.38 -10.44 8.72
CA ILE A 143 0.08 -10.40 8.85
C ILE A 143 0.42 -10.25 10.34
N PRO A 144 1.15 -11.20 10.94
CA PRO A 144 1.59 -11.06 12.33
C PRO A 144 2.58 -9.89 12.47
N ILE A 145 2.50 -9.17 13.58
CA ILE A 145 3.52 -8.18 13.92
C ILE A 145 4.84 -8.93 14.18
N PRO A 146 5.96 -8.50 13.57
CA PRO A 146 7.25 -9.11 13.84
C PRO A 146 7.62 -8.93 15.32
N ILE A 147 8.08 -10.02 15.94
CA ILE A 147 8.58 -10.00 17.33
C ILE A 147 10.01 -9.43 17.37
N ASP A 148 10.76 -9.58 16.28
CA ASP A 148 12.13 -9.10 16.18
C ASP A 148 12.22 -7.66 15.65
N ASP A 149 13.42 -7.09 15.75
CA ASP A 149 13.76 -5.72 15.38
C ASP A 149 13.75 -5.45 13.85
N TYR A 150 12.57 -5.53 13.21
CA TYR A 150 12.36 -5.07 11.85
C TYR A 150 10.91 -4.62 11.59
N TRP A 151 10.70 -3.88 10.51
CA TRP A 151 9.36 -3.64 9.98
C TRP A 151 9.06 -4.56 8.81
N ILE A 152 7.79 -4.95 8.71
CA ILE A 152 7.19 -5.62 7.58
C ILE A 152 6.32 -4.62 6.84
N ALA A 153 6.50 -4.50 5.53
CA ALA A 153 5.57 -3.81 4.64
C ALA A 153 4.84 -4.83 3.77
N THR A 154 3.53 -4.69 3.60
CA THR A 154 2.71 -5.59 2.77
C THR A 154 1.66 -4.80 2.01
N PHE A 155 1.43 -5.16 0.74
CA PHE A 155 0.30 -4.68 -0.05
C PHE A 155 -0.26 -5.81 -0.92
N LEU A 156 -1.50 -5.65 -1.37
CA LEU A 156 -2.11 -6.58 -2.33
C LEU A 156 -2.08 -5.98 -3.72
N GLN A 157 -1.84 -6.83 -4.71
CA GLN A 157 -1.82 -6.51 -6.13
C GLN A 157 -2.91 -7.33 -6.82
N ALA A 158 -3.86 -6.65 -7.46
CA ALA A 158 -4.86 -7.26 -8.32
C ALA A 158 -4.50 -7.03 -9.80
N THR A 159 -4.51 -8.10 -10.59
CA THR A 159 -4.28 -8.07 -12.03
C THR A 159 -5.60 -8.25 -12.75
N PHE A 160 -5.89 -7.40 -13.71
CA PHE A 160 -7.12 -7.40 -14.50
C PHE A 160 -6.80 -7.59 -15.98
N PRO A 161 -7.73 -8.21 -16.74
CA PRO A 161 -7.66 -8.13 -18.19
C PRO A 161 -7.81 -6.66 -18.59
N GLY A 162 -6.99 -6.19 -19.52
CA GLY A 162 -7.14 -4.87 -20.11
C GLY A 162 -7.27 -4.94 -21.62
N SER A 163 -7.49 -3.78 -22.23
CA SER A 163 -7.69 -3.66 -23.68
C SER A 163 -6.47 -4.18 -24.45
N GLN A 164 -6.73 -4.82 -25.59
CA GLN A 164 -5.70 -5.29 -26.53
C GLN A 164 -4.67 -6.24 -25.90
N GLY A 165 -5.06 -6.99 -24.87
CA GLY A 165 -4.19 -7.95 -24.19
C GLY A 165 -3.19 -7.33 -23.21
N ILE A 166 -3.22 -6.00 -23.02
CA ILE A 166 -2.36 -5.32 -22.05
C ILE A 166 -3.04 -5.34 -20.68
N ARG A 167 -2.46 -6.07 -19.74
CA ARG A 167 -2.98 -6.21 -18.37
C ARG A 167 -2.97 -4.89 -17.60
N MET A 168 -4.01 -4.67 -16.81
CA MET A 168 -4.05 -3.59 -15.83
C MET A 168 -3.70 -4.15 -14.46
N VAL A 169 -2.79 -3.49 -13.74
CA VAL A 169 -2.43 -3.85 -12.36
C VAL A 169 -2.82 -2.71 -11.45
N LEU A 170 -3.56 -3.02 -10.39
CA LEU A 170 -3.88 -2.08 -9.33
C LEU A 170 -3.45 -2.68 -7.99
N THR A 171 -3.17 -1.82 -7.01
CA THR A 171 -2.73 -2.24 -5.68
C THR A 171 -3.52 -1.57 -4.58
N THR A 172 -3.57 -2.21 -3.42
CA THR A 172 -3.94 -1.52 -2.18
C THR A 172 -2.80 -0.64 -1.71
N GLU A 173 -3.10 0.23 -0.76
CA GLU A 173 -2.08 0.86 0.05
C GLU A 173 -1.22 -0.17 0.81
N THR A 174 -0.04 0.27 1.21
CA THR A 174 0.90 -0.54 1.99
C THR A 174 0.54 -0.51 3.47
N LEU A 175 0.27 -1.68 4.06
CA LEU A 175 0.27 -1.88 5.52
C LEU A 175 1.70 -2.06 6.00
N ILE A 176 2.13 -1.31 7.01
CA ILE A 176 3.45 -1.46 7.62
C ILE A 176 3.28 -1.80 9.10
N LEU A 177 3.98 -2.83 9.55
CA LEU A 177 3.90 -3.40 10.89
C LEU A 177 5.29 -3.50 11.52
N PRO A 178 5.45 -3.17 12.83
CA PRO A 178 4.45 -2.50 13.66
C PRO A 178 4.11 -1.10 13.14
N ASN A 179 2.89 -0.62 13.42
CA ASN A 179 2.49 0.75 13.05
C ASN A 179 3.02 1.76 14.07
N THR A 180 4.34 1.82 14.17
CA THR A 180 5.08 2.74 15.03
C THR A 180 6.17 3.43 14.21
N TYR A 181 6.61 4.58 14.67
CA TYR A 181 7.74 5.29 14.07
C TYR A 181 9.01 5.05 14.90
N PRO A 182 10.18 4.93 14.25
CA PRO A 182 11.47 4.76 14.94
C PRO A 182 11.85 5.94 15.82
N THR A 183 11.26 7.10 15.55
CA THR A 183 11.55 8.36 16.23
C THR A 183 10.24 8.98 16.68
N PRO A 184 10.25 9.72 17.80
CA PRO A 184 9.15 10.60 18.15
C PRO A 184 8.83 11.56 17.00
N GLU A 185 7.63 12.14 17.03
CA GLU A 185 7.34 13.32 16.22
C GLU A 185 8.39 14.38 16.52
N CYS A 186 9.07 14.83 15.47
CA CYS A 186 9.94 15.98 15.57
C CYS A 186 9.08 17.24 15.37
N HIS A 187 9.48 18.36 15.99
CA HIS A 187 8.90 19.67 15.71
C HIS A 187 10.00 20.72 15.47
N ASP A 188 9.62 21.83 14.84
CA ASP A 188 10.45 23.04 14.67
C ASP A 188 11.78 22.84 13.92
N GLN A 189 12.77 23.67 14.22
CA GLN A 189 14.02 23.75 13.47
C GLN A 189 14.86 22.47 13.54
N GLU A 190 14.65 21.65 14.58
CA GLU A 190 15.34 20.38 14.78
C GLU A 190 14.85 19.28 13.81
N CYS A 191 13.70 19.49 13.14
CA CYS A 191 13.19 18.60 12.09
C CYS A 191 13.84 18.77 10.72
N TYR A 192 14.57 19.87 10.47
CA TYR A 192 15.12 20.11 9.15
C TYR A 192 16.30 19.16 8.90
N GLY A 193 15.99 18.02 8.28
CA GLY A 193 16.98 17.09 7.75
C GLY A 193 17.38 17.44 6.32
N GLN A 194 18.53 16.91 5.89
CA GLN A 194 18.80 16.79 4.47
C GLN A 194 17.89 15.71 3.88
N LEU A 195 17.05 16.09 2.93
CA LEU A 195 16.18 15.17 2.20
C LEU A 195 17.05 14.17 1.43
N VAL A 196 16.72 12.89 1.55
CA VAL A 196 17.40 11.76 0.89
C VAL A 196 16.53 11.09 -0.13
#